data_AF-A0A9F2RDJ2-F1
#
_entry.id   AF-A0A9F2RDJ2-F1
#
_cell.length_a   1.000
_cell.length_b   1.000
_cell.length_c   1.000
_cell.angle_alpha   90.00
_cell.angle_beta   90.00
_cell.angle_gamma   90.00
#
_symmetry.space_group_name_H-M   'P 1'
#
loop_
_entity.id
_entity.type
_entity.pdbx_description
1 polymer ?
#
loop_
_entity_poly.entity_id
_entity_poly.type
_entity_poly.pdbx_seq_one_letter_code
_entity_poly.pdbx_strand_id
1 'polypeptide(L)'
;MADDPSAADRNVEIWKIKKLIKSLEAARGNGTSMISLIIPPKDQISRVAKMLADEFGTASNIKSRVNRLSVLGAITSVQQRLKLYNKVPPNGLVVYCGTIVTEEGKEKKVNIDFEPFKPINTSLYLCDNKFHTEALTALLSDDSKFGFIVIDGSGALFGTLQGNTREVLHKFTVDLPKKHGIVSKTREIDVFLERIILGSKTCN
;
A
#
# COMPACT_ATOMS: atom_id res chain seq x y z
N MET A 1 -11.37 -29.04 3.51
CA MET A 1 -10.88 -27.96 4.38
C MET A 1 -9.42 -28.22 4.66
N ALA A 2 -8.51 -27.50 4.01
CA ALA A 2 -7.11 -27.45 4.41
C ALA A 2 -6.91 -26.06 5.04
N ASP A 3 -6.57 -26.02 6.33
CA ASP A 3 -6.00 -24.82 6.93
C ASP A 3 -4.64 -24.61 6.27
N ASP A 4 -4.59 -23.66 5.34
CA ASP A 4 -3.38 -23.24 4.66
C ASP A 4 -2.50 -22.50 5.70
N PRO A 5 -1.29 -23.01 6.06
CA PRO A 5 -0.46 -22.41 7.11
C PRO A 5 -0.14 -20.94 6.84
N SER A 6 -0.16 -20.52 5.57
CA SER A 6 0.00 -19.13 5.15
C SER A 6 -1.10 -18.19 5.67
N ALA A 7 -2.33 -18.68 5.84
CA ALA A 7 -3.44 -17.87 6.31
C ALA A 7 -3.33 -17.53 7.80
N ALA A 8 -2.83 -18.46 8.61
CA ALA A 8 -2.59 -18.25 10.04
C ALA A 8 -1.48 -17.22 10.26
N ASP A 9 -0.37 -17.33 9.53
CA ASP A 9 0.74 -16.37 9.60
C ASP A 9 0.31 -14.96 9.17
N ARG A 10 -0.50 -14.87 8.12
CA ARG A 10 -1.08 -13.60 7.66
C ARG A 10 -2.00 -12.96 8.70
N ASN A 11 -2.80 -13.75 9.39
CA ASN A 11 -3.65 -13.26 10.49
C ASN A 11 -2.83 -12.73 11.67
N VAL A 12 -1.68 -13.35 11.95
CA VAL A 12 -0.74 -12.85 12.97
C VAL A 12 -0.11 -11.51 12.57
N GLU A 13 0.27 -11.35 11.30
CA GLU A 13 0.77 -10.06 10.78
C GLU A 13 -0.29 -8.96 10.84
N ILE A 14 -1.53 -9.27 10.43
CA ILE A 14 -2.67 -8.37 10.53
C ILE A 14 -2.89 -7.96 11.99
N TRP A 15 -2.80 -8.90 12.93
CA TRP A 15 -2.93 -8.60 14.35
C TRP A 15 -1.81 -7.69 14.88
N LYS A 16 -0.56 -7.93 14.47
CA LYS A 16 0.59 -7.07 14.80
C LYS A 16 0.36 -5.64 14.31
N ILE A 17 -0.11 -5.47 13.07
CA ILE A 17 -0.39 -4.14 12.51
C ILE A 17 -1.56 -3.47 13.23
N LYS A 18 -2.65 -4.19 13.52
CA LYS A 18 -3.76 -3.67 14.33
C LYS A 18 -3.30 -3.19 15.70
N LYS A 19 -2.41 -3.96 16.36
CA LYS A 19 -1.83 -3.58 17.64
C LYS A 19 -0.93 -2.35 17.52
N LEU A 20 -0.16 -2.25 16.44
CA LEU A 20 0.71 -1.12 16.13
C LEU A 20 -0.10 0.17 15.90
N ILE A 21 -1.17 0.11 15.10
CA ILE A 21 -2.09 1.24 14.88
C ILE A 21 -2.66 1.72 16.22
N LYS A 22 -3.15 0.81 17.06
CA LYS A 22 -3.68 1.16 18.38
C LYS A 22 -2.63 1.84 19.27
N SER A 23 -1.37 1.43 19.18
CA SER A 23 -0.27 2.07 19.91
C SER A 23 0.12 3.45 19.35
N LEU A 24 0.06 3.63 18.03
CA LEU A 24 0.34 4.90 17.36
C LEU A 24 -0.76 5.93 17.61
N GLU A 25 -2.03 5.50 17.68
CA GLU A 25 -3.17 6.39 17.99
C GLU A 25 -3.19 6.83 19.45
N ALA A 26 -2.74 5.97 20.37
CA ALA A 26 -2.58 6.31 21.79
C ALA A 26 -1.38 7.26 22.02
N ALA A 27 -0.37 7.20 21.16
CA ALA A 27 0.79 8.06 21.22
C ALA A 27 0.43 9.50 20.83
N ARG A 28 0.51 10.43 21.79
CA ARG A 28 0.40 11.88 21.56
C ARG A 28 1.71 12.58 21.90
N GLY A 29 2.09 13.52 21.04
CA GLY A 29 3.25 14.39 21.25
C GLY A 29 2.86 15.75 21.84
N ASN A 30 3.80 16.40 22.53
CA ASN A 30 3.66 17.79 22.95
C ASN A 30 4.04 18.72 21.78
N GLY A 31 3.08 18.96 20.87
CA GLY A 31 3.24 19.86 19.71
C GLY A 31 3.36 19.13 18.37
N THR A 32 3.79 19.84 17.32
CA THR A 32 3.92 19.32 15.93
C THR A 32 5.25 18.59 15.76
N SER A 33 5.31 17.32 16.15
CA SER A 33 6.56 16.54 16.12
C SER A 33 6.37 15.12 15.62
N MET A 34 5.17 14.82 15.10
CA MET A 34 4.78 13.49 14.64
C MET A 34 4.75 13.50 13.12
N ILE A 35 5.76 12.89 12.50
CA ILE A 35 5.85 12.72 11.07
C ILE A 35 5.23 11.38 10.70
N SER A 36 4.24 11.44 9.83
CA SER A 36 3.64 10.29 9.15
C SER A 36 4.08 10.33 7.69
N LEU A 37 4.89 9.38 7.26
CA LEU A 37 5.39 9.26 5.90
C LEU A 37 5.00 7.90 5.32
N ILE A 38 4.32 7.92 4.18
CA ILE A 38 3.91 6.74 3.43
C ILE A 38 4.43 6.88 2.01
N ILE A 39 5.18 5.88 1.58
CA ILE A 39 5.84 5.84 0.28
C ILE A 39 5.22 4.69 -0.53
N PRO A 40 4.58 4.97 -1.68
CA PRO A 40 4.00 3.92 -2.50
C PRO A 40 5.08 3.10 -3.21
N PRO A 41 4.77 1.84 -3.58
CA PRO A 41 5.68 1.06 -4.40
C PRO A 41 5.79 1.72 -5.77
N LYS A 42 7.00 1.72 -6.33
CA LYS A 42 7.44 2.42 -7.56
C LYS A 42 7.96 3.84 -7.36
N ASP A 43 7.81 4.45 -6.19
CA ASP A 43 8.48 5.74 -5.94
C ASP A 43 9.98 5.54 -5.68
N GLN A 44 10.76 6.59 -5.90
CA GLN A 44 12.20 6.58 -5.68
C GLN A 44 12.54 7.20 -4.32
N ILE A 45 13.40 6.50 -3.56
CA ILE A 45 13.91 6.98 -2.27
C ILE A 45 14.57 8.35 -2.41
N SER A 46 15.32 8.59 -3.49
CA SER A 46 15.97 9.87 -3.76
C SER A 46 15.00 11.04 -3.85
N ARG A 47 13.80 10.82 -4.41
CA ARG A 47 12.76 11.85 -4.49
C ARG A 47 12.25 12.23 -3.10
N VAL A 48 11.96 11.23 -2.27
CA VAL A 48 11.50 11.42 -0.89
C VAL A 48 12.60 12.06 -0.04
N ALA A 49 13.86 11.66 -0.22
CA ALA A 49 15.00 12.25 0.48
C ALA A 49 15.17 13.74 0.13
N LYS A 50 14.97 14.12 -1.15
CA LYS A 50 14.99 15.52 -1.58
C LYS A 50 13.84 16.31 -0.95
N MET A 51 12.62 15.78 -1.00
CA MET A 51 11.46 16.40 -0.35
C MET A 51 11.71 16.64 1.15
N LEU A 52 12.24 15.65 1.87
CA LEU A 52 12.59 15.82 3.29
C LEU A 52 13.69 16.87 3.53
N ALA A 53 14.62 17.06 2.59
CA ALA A 53 15.64 18.10 2.68
C ALA A 53 15.04 19.51 2.47
N ASP A 54 14.10 19.64 1.54
CA ASP A 54 13.36 20.89 1.32
C ASP A 54 12.50 21.25 2.55
N GLU A 55 11.85 20.24 3.14
CA GLU A 55 11.07 20.36 4.39
C GLU A 55 11.96 20.72 5.59
N PHE A 56 13.18 20.18 5.66
CA PHE A 56 14.17 20.56 6.67
C PHE A 56 14.54 22.05 6.56
N GLY A 57 14.74 22.55 5.34
CA GLY A 57 15.00 23.97 5.07
C GLY A 57 13.84 24.85 5.54
N THR A 58 12.60 24.47 5.20
CA THR A 58 11.39 25.20 5.62
C THR A 58 11.20 25.18 7.14
N ALA A 59 11.43 24.03 7.79
CA ALA A 59 11.32 23.88 9.24
C ALA A 59 12.33 24.74 10.03
N SER A 60 13.46 25.12 9.42
CA SER A 60 14.44 26.01 10.06
C SER A 60 13.91 27.42 10.34
N ASN A 61 12.90 27.87 9.57
CA ASN A 61 12.25 29.17 9.69
C ASN A 61 11.15 29.22 10.78
N ILE A 62 10.88 28.11 11.46
CA ILE A 62 9.90 28.07 12.56
C ILE A 62 10.36 28.98 13.70
N LYS A 63 9.48 29.91 14.12
CA LYS A 63 9.76 30.91 15.16
C LYS A 63 9.95 30.30 16.56
N SER A 64 9.16 29.30 16.91
CA SER A 64 9.26 28.61 18.21
C SER A 64 10.53 27.75 18.26
N ARG A 65 11.46 28.08 19.16
CA ARG A 65 12.73 27.35 19.32
C ARG A 65 12.51 25.87 19.64
N VAL A 66 11.55 25.57 20.51
CA VAL A 66 11.26 24.20 20.96
C VAL A 66 10.70 23.37 19.81
N ASN A 67 9.65 23.86 19.14
CA ASN A 67 9.03 23.12 18.03
C ASN A 67 10.01 22.94 16.86
N ARG A 68 10.83 23.96 16.58
CA ARG A 68 11.86 23.87 15.54
C ARG A 68 12.84 22.73 15.81
N LEU A 69 13.38 22.64 17.03
CA LEU A 69 14.32 21.57 17.39
C LEU A 69 13.67 20.18 17.28
N SER A 70 12.42 20.05 17.69
CA SER A 70 11.68 18.78 17.61
C SER A 70 11.40 18.36 16.16
N VAL A 71 10.94 19.28 15.29
CA VAL A 71 10.68 19.00 13.87
C VAL A 71 11.98 18.66 13.14
N LEU A 72 13.05 19.46 13.32
CA LEU A 72 14.35 19.19 12.69
C LEU A 72 14.89 17.82 13.13
N GLY A 73 14.81 17.50 14.43
CA GLY A 73 15.23 16.19 14.95
C GLY A 73 14.43 15.03 14.37
N ALA A 74 13.12 15.18 14.20
CA ALA A 74 12.27 14.16 13.58
C ALA A 74 12.63 13.96 12.10
N ILE A 75 12.79 15.02 11.32
CA ILE A 75 13.18 14.94 9.89
C ILE A 75 14.55 14.28 9.74
N THR A 76 15.54 14.67 10.55
CA THR A 76 16.88 14.03 10.53
C THR A 76 16.78 12.53 10.83
N SER A 77 15.92 12.15 11.77
CA SER A 77 15.74 10.73 12.13
C SER A 77 15.10 9.94 10.98
N VAL A 78 14.10 10.50 10.29
CA VAL A 78 13.50 9.88 9.09
C VAL A 78 14.53 9.76 7.97
N GLN A 79 15.33 10.79 7.72
CA GLN A 79 16.39 10.75 6.71
C GLN A 79 17.44 9.66 7.01
N GLN A 80 17.82 9.48 8.27
CA GLN A 80 18.73 8.41 8.68
C GLN A 80 18.13 7.02 8.45
N ARG A 81 16.84 6.82 8.79
CA ARG A 81 16.13 5.56 8.51
C ARG A 81 16.01 5.29 7.01
N LEU A 82 15.68 6.32 6.23
CA LEU A 82 15.50 6.21 4.79
C LEU A 82 16.79 5.83 4.06
N LYS A 83 17.96 6.24 4.58
CA LYS A 83 19.28 5.85 4.03
C LYS A 83 19.60 4.35 4.15
N LEU A 84 18.95 3.63 5.06
CA LEU A 84 19.16 2.18 5.20
C LEU A 84 18.49 1.39 4.07
N TYR A 85 17.53 2.01 3.39
CA TYR A 85 16.84 1.43 2.24
C TYR A 85 17.49 1.95 0.95
N ASN A 86 18.00 1.04 0.12
CA ASN A 86 18.50 1.38 -1.22
C ASN A 86 17.37 1.51 -2.25
N LYS A 87 16.26 0.79 -2.04
CA LYS A 87 15.07 0.81 -2.91
C LYS A 87 13.81 0.64 -2.06
N VAL A 88 12.70 1.26 -2.51
CA VAL A 88 11.39 1.08 -1.86
C VAL A 88 10.96 -0.38 -2.05
N PRO A 89 10.53 -1.08 -0.97
CA PRO A 89 10.00 -2.44 -1.06
C PRO A 89 8.77 -2.55 -1.99
N PRO A 90 8.43 -3.77 -2.46
CA PRO A 90 7.36 -3.96 -3.44
C PRO A 90 5.96 -3.62 -2.91
N ASN A 91 5.72 -3.65 -1.60
CA ASN A 91 4.44 -3.22 -1.00
C ASN A 91 4.43 -1.75 -0.57
N GLY A 92 5.54 -1.04 -0.75
CA GLY A 92 5.72 0.32 -0.26
C GLY A 92 6.44 0.36 1.09
N LEU A 93 6.61 1.56 1.64
CA LEU A 93 7.28 1.78 2.92
C LEU A 93 6.48 2.76 3.77
N VAL A 94 6.22 2.39 5.02
CA VAL A 94 5.58 3.25 6.00
C VAL A 94 6.59 3.61 7.07
N VAL A 95 6.71 4.91 7.35
CA VAL A 95 7.64 5.45 8.35
C VAL A 95 6.88 6.40 9.27
N TYR A 96 6.85 6.08 10.55
CA TYR A 96 6.38 6.94 11.62
C TYR A 96 7.56 7.37 12.48
N CYS A 97 7.72 8.67 12.63
CA CYS A 97 8.78 9.23 13.46
C CYS A 97 8.23 10.35 14.32
N GLY A 98 8.57 10.36 15.59
CA GLY A 98 8.24 11.48 16.47
C GLY A 98 8.71 11.29 17.88
N THR A 99 8.51 12.31 18.70
CA THR A 99 8.82 12.25 20.13
C THR A 99 7.52 12.20 20.90
N ILE A 100 7.32 11.12 21.65
CA ILE A 100 6.15 10.92 22.51
C ILE A 100 6.54 11.19 23.96
N VAL A 101 5.59 11.67 24.75
CA VAL A 101 5.76 11.79 26.20
C VAL A 101 5.18 10.54 26.84
N THR A 102 5.99 9.84 27.63
CA THR A 102 5.54 8.68 28.40
C THR A 102 4.86 9.13 29.70
N GLU A 103 4.10 8.24 30.36
CA GLU A 103 3.42 8.55 31.63
C GLU A 103 4.40 9.00 32.74
N GLU A 104 5.68 8.61 32.66
CA GLU A 104 6.75 9.07 33.55
C GLU A 104 7.23 10.51 33.26
N GLY A 105 6.61 11.22 32.30
CA GLY A 105 7.02 12.56 31.88
C GLY A 105 8.31 12.59 31.06
N LYS A 106 8.91 11.43 30.75
CA LYS A 106 10.12 11.34 29.91
C LYS A 106 9.75 11.38 28.43
N GLU A 107 10.53 12.16 27.69
CA GLU A 107 10.48 12.20 26.23
C GLU A 107 11.14 10.95 25.64
N LYS A 108 10.38 10.21 24.82
CA LYS A 108 10.87 9.03 24.10
C LYS A 108 10.74 9.25 22.61
N LYS A 109 11.85 9.09 21.89
CA LYS A 109 11.85 9.08 20.43
C LYS A 109 11.30 7.74 19.94
N VAL A 110 10.31 7.81 19.07
CA VAL A 110 9.67 6.67 18.41
C VAL A 110 9.99 6.74 16.94
N ASN A 111 10.59 5.68 16.45
CA ASN A 111 10.97 5.50 15.05
C ASN A 111 10.50 4.11 14.67
N ILE A 112 9.47 4.05 13.84
CA ILE A 112 8.86 2.81 13.38
C ILE A 112 8.86 2.87 11.86
N ASP A 113 9.50 1.91 11.25
CA ASP A 113 9.47 1.71 9.81
C ASP A 113 9.21 0.24 9.52
N PHE A 114 8.29 -0.01 8.60
CA PHE A 114 7.90 -1.35 8.21
C PHE A 114 7.32 -1.36 6.80
N GLU A 115 7.40 -2.54 6.17
CA GLU A 115 6.71 -2.83 4.92
C GLU A 115 5.29 -3.37 5.25
N PRO A 116 4.23 -2.79 4.68
CA PRO A 116 2.87 -3.28 4.87
C PRO A 116 2.64 -4.62 4.13
N PHE A 117 1.72 -5.43 4.64
CA PHE A 117 1.33 -6.73 4.04
C PHE A 117 0.57 -6.63 2.70
N LYS A 118 0.08 -5.42 2.37
CA LYS A 118 -0.63 -5.09 1.12
C LYS A 118 0.04 -3.86 0.49
N PRO A 119 0.16 -3.78 -0.84
CA PRO A 119 0.74 -2.64 -1.52
C PRO A 119 -0.10 -1.37 -1.33
N ILE A 120 0.54 -0.29 -0.92
CA ILE A 120 -0.11 1.01 -0.69
C ILE A 120 0.12 1.95 -1.86
N ASN A 121 -0.94 2.35 -2.58
CA ASN A 121 -0.80 3.30 -3.70
C ASN A 121 -0.82 4.78 -3.28
N THR A 122 -1.16 5.08 -2.02
CA THR A 122 -1.25 6.45 -1.50
C THR A 122 0.11 6.93 -0.99
N SER A 123 0.56 8.08 -1.49
CA SER A 123 1.68 8.83 -0.90
C SER A 123 1.14 9.84 0.11
N LEU A 124 1.71 9.88 1.31
CA LEU A 124 1.31 10.80 2.38
C LEU A 124 2.54 11.29 3.12
N TYR A 125 2.63 12.59 3.32
CA TYR A 125 3.60 13.22 4.21
C TYR A 125 2.87 14.28 5.03
N LEU A 126 2.82 14.07 6.35
CA LEU A 126 2.17 14.99 7.29
C LEU A 126 3.00 15.11 8.56
N CYS A 127 3.15 16.34 9.06
CA CYS A 127 3.72 16.65 10.36
C CYS A 127 2.63 17.27 11.24
N ASP A 128 2.17 16.55 12.25
CA ASP A 128 1.13 17.00 13.17
C ASP A 128 1.49 16.61 14.63
N ASN A 129 0.55 16.78 15.56
CA ASN A 129 0.66 16.37 16.96
C ASN A 129 0.27 14.90 17.21
N LYS A 130 -0.26 14.23 16.19
CA LYS A 130 -0.72 12.83 16.21
C LYS A 130 -0.20 12.11 14.96
N PHE A 131 -0.08 10.79 15.05
CA PHE A 131 0.18 9.98 13.87
C PHE A 131 -1.10 9.78 13.05
N HIS A 132 -0.98 9.87 11.73
CA HIS A 132 -2.07 9.57 10.81
C HIS A 132 -1.97 8.11 10.35
N THR A 133 -2.85 7.27 10.89
CA THR A 133 -2.97 5.84 10.61
C THR A 133 -4.11 5.51 9.64
N GLU A 134 -4.83 6.52 9.14
CA GLU A 134 -6.01 6.38 8.29
C GLU A 134 -5.76 5.47 7.08
N ALA A 135 -4.61 5.64 6.41
CA ALA A 135 -4.20 4.81 5.28
C ALA A 135 -4.00 3.33 5.66
N LEU A 136 -3.49 3.04 6.87
CA LEU A 136 -3.32 1.67 7.35
C LEU A 136 -4.65 1.04 7.75
N THR A 137 -5.54 1.81 8.36
CA THR A 137 -6.88 1.36 8.75
C THR A 137 -7.73 1.00 7.52
N ALA A 138 -7.59 1.76 6.42
CA ALA A 138 -8.24 1.43 5.15
C ALA A 138 -7.78 0.06 4.60
N LEU A 139 -6.49 -0.25 4.64
CA LEU A 139 -5.95 -1.53 4.16
C LEU A 139 -6.44 -2.75 4.94
N LEU A 140 -6.72 -2.55 6.22
CA LEU A 140 -7.30 -3.56 7.11
C LEU A 140 -8.80 -3.76 6.87
N SER A 141 -9.47 -2.81 6.24
CA SER A 141 -10.91 -2.85 5.96
C SER A 141 -11.20 -3.47 4.58
N ASP A 142 -10.25 -3.36 3.64
CA ASP A 142 -10.37 -3.85 2.25
C ASP A 142 -9.99 -5.34 2.09
N ASP A 143 -10.78 -6.24 2.70
CA ASP A 143 -10.59 -7.70 2.54
C ASP A 143 -11.43 -8.29 1.38
N SER A 144 -12.41 -7.57 0.86
CA SER A 144 -13.22 -8.00 -0.28
C SER A 144 -12.45 -7.84 -1.59
N LYS A 145 -11.91 -8.95 -2.13
CA LYS A 145 -11.32 -9.00 -3.48
C LYS A 145 -12.43 -9.26 -4.50
N PHE A 146 -12.67 -8.29 -5.39
CA PHE A 146 -13.65 -8.41 -6.49
C PHE A 146 -12.96 -8.86 -7.76
N GLY A 147 -13.51 -9.87 -8.43
CA GLY A 147 -13.05 -10.33 -9.75
C GLY A 147 -13.84 -9.65 -10.87
N PHE A 148 -13.13 -9.15 -11.88
CA PHE A 148 -13.70 -8.59 -13.10
C PHE A 148 -13.29 -9.45 -14.29
N ILE A 149 -14.27 -9.78 -15.12
CA ILE A 149 -14.06 -10.42 -16.41
C ILE A 149 -14.58 -9.45 -17.46
N VAL A 150 -13.69 -8.90 -18.27
CA VAL A 150 -14.03 -8.01 -19.37
C VAL A 150 -13.88 -8.79 -20.66
N ILE A 151 -14.97 -9.01 -21.38
CA ILE A 151 -15.00 -9.75 -22.65
C ILE A 151 -15.30 -8.77 -23.76
N ASP A 152 -14.47 -8.78 -24.80
CA ASP A 152 -14.62 -8.01 -26.03
C ASP A 152 -14.52 -8.93 -27.25
N GLY A 153 -14.98 -8.46 -28.42
CA GLY A 153 -14.85 -9.20 -29.68
C GLY A 153 -13.42 -9.47 -30.13
N SER A 154 -12.42 -8.85 -29.47
CA SER A 154 -10.99 -9.04 -29.72
C SER A 154 -10.26 -9.87 -28.66
N GLY A 155 -10.96 -10.34 -27.60
CA GLY A 155 -10.35 -11.11 -26.51
C GLY A 155 -11.04 -10.95 -25.17
N ALA A 156 -10.41 -11.44 -24.09
CA ALA A 156 -10.90 -11.20 -22.74
C ALA A 156 -9.77 -10.88 -21.75
N LEU A 157 -10.11 -10.12 -20.71
CA LEU A 157 -9.24 -9.68 -19.64
C LEU A 157 -9.83 -10.11 -18.30
N PHE A 158 -8.99 -10.79 -17.52
CA PHE A 158 -9.25 -11.13 -16.13
C PHE A 158 -8.49 -10.16 -15.23
N GLY A 159 -9.22 -9.46 -14.39
CA GLY A 159 -8.66 -8.53 -13.42
C GLY A 159 -9.27 -8.77 -12.05
N THR A 160 -8.56 -8.32 -11.03
CA THR A 160 -9.10 -8.24 -9.67
C THR A 160 -8.91 -6.83 -9.14
N LEU A 161 -9.88 -6.39 -8.34
CA LEU A 161 -9.86 -5.13 -7.63
C LEU A 161 -9.97 -5.44 -6.14
N GLN A 162 -9.03 -4.93 -5.37
CA GLN A 162 -9.08 -5.00 -3.92
C GLN A 162 -8.86 -3.58 -3.38
N GLY A 163 -9.92 -2.97 -2.85
CA GLY A 163 -9.88 -1.57 -2.43
C GLY A 163 -9.42 -0.64 -3.56
N ASN A 164 -8.31 0.07 -3.34
CA ASN A 164 -7.67 0.97 -4.31
C ASN A 164 -6.55 0.31 -5.15
N THR A 165 -6.43 -1.01 -5.10
CA THR A 165 -5.41 -1.76 -5.86
C THR A 165 -6.07 -2.52 -7.00
N ARG A 166 -5.62 -2.23 -8.23
CA ARG A 166 -6.01 -2.95 -9.45
C ARG A 166 -4.91 -3.93 -9.85
N GLU A 167 -5.28 -5.16 -10.12
CA GLU A 167 -4.37 -6.23 -10.55
C GLU A 167 -4.93 -6.90 -11.81
N VAL A 168 -4.17 -6.89 -12.91
CA VAL A 168 -4.54 -7.60 -14.13
C VAL A 168 -3.89 -8.97 -14.07
N LEU A 169 -4.71 -10.03 -13.97
CA LEU A 169 -4.22 -11.40 -13.84
C LEU A 169 -3.79 -11.97 -15.18
N HIS A 170 -4.68 -11.86 -16.18
CA HIS A 170 -4.44 -12.47 -17.48
C HIS A 170 -5.22 -11.73 -18.57
N LYS A 171 -4.59 -11.59 -19.73
CA LYS A 171 -5.20 -11.03 -20.94
C LYS A 171 -4.91 -11.99 -22.08
N PHE A 172 -5.95 -12.41 -22.78
CA PHE A 172 -5.80 -13.16 -24.02
C PHE A 172 -6.58 -12.48 -25.15
N THR A 173 -6.01 -12.49 -26.34
CA THR A 173 -6.59 -11.92 -27.55
C THR A 173 -7.12 -13.03 -28.43
N VAL A 174 -8.29 -12.84 -29.03
CA VAL A 174 -8.92 -13.77 -29.96
C VAL A 174 -9.19 -13.01 -31.26
N ASP A 175 -8.79 -13.61 -32.38
CA ASP A 175 -9.03 -13.04 -33.69
C ASP A 175 -10.31 -13.67 -34.28
N LEU A 176 -11.43 -12.95 -34.19
CA LEU A 176 -12.70 -13.41 -34.74
C LEU A 176 -12.90 -12.88 -36.17
N PRO A 177 -13.35 -13.73 -37.12
CA PRO A 177 -13.66 -13.27 -38.46
C PRO A 177 -14.85 -12.29 -38.44
N LYS A 178 -14.71 -11.13 -39.10
CA LYS A 178 -15.77 -10.13 -39.21
C LYS A 178 -16.96 -10.70 -39.99
N LYS A 179 -18.18 -10.40 -39.51
CA LYS A 179 -19.50 -10.85 -40.03
C LYS A 179 -19.87 -10.22 -41.40
N HIS A 180 -18.95 -10.19 -42.35
CA HIS A 180 -19.25 -9.95 -43.76
C HIS A 180 -18.76 -11.14 -44.59
N GLY A 181 -19.58 -12.19 -44.56
CA GLY A 181 -19.47 -13.37 -45.39
C GLY A 181 -20.71 -14.21 -45.17
N ILE A 182 -21.66 -14.14 -46.10
CA ILE A 182 -22.88 -14.97 -46.10
C ILE A 182 -22.43 -16.42 -46.28
N VAL A 183 -22.28 -17.17 -45.20
CA VAL A 183 -22.25 -18.64 -45.26
C VAL A 183 -22.96 -19.22 -44.04
N SER A 184 -23.99 -19.99 -44.32
CA SER A 184 -24.78 -20.79 -43.41
C SER A 184 -23.89 -21.82 -42.70
N LYS A 185 -23.54 -21.59 -41.43
CA LYS A 185 -22.97 -22.65 -40.57
C LYS A 185 -23.45 -22.45 -39.12
N THR A 186 -24.63 -22.97 -38.83
CA THR A 186 -25.34 -22.84 -37.54
C THR A 186 -24.87 -23.83 -36.46
N ARG A 187 -23.62 -24.32 -36.43
CA ARG A 187 -23.23 -25.37 -35.46
C ARG A 187 -21.84 -25.30 -34.81
N GLU A 188 -21.03 -24.28 -35.04
CA GLU A 188 -19.64 -24.25 -34.51
C GLU A 188 -19.40 -23.25 -33.36
N ILE A 189 -20.39 -22.44 -32.97
CA ILE A 189 -20.20 -21.43 -31.90
C ILE A 189 -20.42 -22.01 -30.49
N ASP A 190 -21.34 -22.97 -30.31
CA ASP A 190 -21.61 -23.57 -28.99
C ASP A 190 -20.46 -24.46 -28.48
N VAL A 191 -19.77 -25.17 -29.38
CA VAL A 191 -18.67 -26.07 -29.01
C VAL A 191 -17.45 -25.32 -28.47
N PHE A 192 -17.28 -24.04 -28.83
CA PHE A 192 -16.15 -23.24 -28.38
C PHE A 192 -16.37 -22.72 -26.94
N LEU A 193 -17.61 -22.39 -26.57
CA LEU A 193 -17.93 -21.91 -25.23
C LEU A 193 -17.82 -23.02 -24.17
N GLU A 194 -18.27 -24.23 -24.50
CA GLU A 194 -18.19 -25.39 -23.59
C GLU A 194 -16.74 -25.79 -23.29
N ARG A 195 -15.87 -25.71 -24.30
CA ARG A 195 -14.47 -26.14 -24.18
C ARG A 195 -13.59 -25.18 -23.37
N ILE A 196 -13.93 -23.89 -23.35
CA ILE A 196 -13.23 -22.87 -22.53
C ILE A 196 -13.62 -22.97 -21.05
N ILE A 197 -14.90 -23.25 -20.76
CA ILE A 197 -15.40 -23.36 -19.38
C ILE A 197 -14.96 -24.70 -18.74
N LEU A 198 -14.89 -25.79 -19.52
CA LEU A 198 -14.47 -27.10 -19.01
C LEU A 198 -12.95 -27.33 -19.02
N GLY A 199 -12.20 -26.66 -19.90
CA GLY A 199 -10.74 -26.85 -20.03
C GLY A 199 -9.90 -26.27 -18.88
N SER A 200 -10.48 -25.42 -18.02
CA SER A 200 -9.81 -24.85 -16.86
C SER A 200 -9.87 -25.73 -15.60
N LYS A 201 -10.51 -26.91 -15.67
CA LYS A 201 -10.51 -27.91 -14.58
C LYS A 201 -9.33 -28.89 -14.59
N THR A 202 -8.45 -28.84 -15.60
CA THR A 202 -7.30 -29.75 -15.70
C THR A 202 -6.01 -28.99 -16.02
N CYS A 203 -5.50 -28.25 -15.05
CA CYS A 203 -4.07 -27.94 -14.95
C CYS A 203 -3.74 -27.91 -13.45
N ASN A 204 -3.28 -29.07 -12.96
CA ASN A 204 -2.50 -29.19 -11.73
C ASN A 204 -1.14 -28.53 -11.93
#